data_AF-A0A522AW45-F1
#
_entry.id   AF-A0A522AW45-F1
#
_cell.length_a   1.000
_cell.length_b   1.000
_cell.length_c   1.000
_cell.angle_alpha   90.00
_cell.angle_beta   90.00
_cell.angle_gamma   90.00
#
_symmetry.space_group_name_H-M   'P 1'
#
loop_
_entity.id
_entity.type
_entity.pdbx_description
1 polymer ?
#
loop_
_entity_poly.entity_id
_entity_poly.type
_entity_poly.pdbx_seq_one_letter_code
_entity_poly.pdbx_strand_id
1 'polypeptide(L)'
;MATIVLGLSGALGHDPSAALYIDGHLVAAAEEERFIRAKHAKNRMPLEAARFCLRQAGIAPGDVDVVAVPFAPIPLRSPARWHFARRYW
;
A
#
# COMPACT_ATOMS: atom_id res chain seq x y z
N MET A 1 11.70 13.47 -16.26
CA MET A 1 11.14 12.11 -16.18
C MET A 1 9.98 12.17 -15.21
N ALA A 2 8.88 11.49 -15.53
CA ALA A 2 7.74 11.40 -14.62
C ALA A 2 8.13 10.61 -13.37
N THR A 3 7.68 11.04 -12.19
CA THR A 3 7.92 10.30 -10.95
C THR A 3 6.85 9.22 -10.79
N ILE A 4 7.27 7.96 -10.73
CA ILE A 4 6.40 6.79 -10.58
C ILE A 4 6.49 6.27 -9.14
N VAL A 5 5.37 6.30 -8.42
CA VAL A 5 5.29 5.91 -7.01
C VAL A 5 4.32 4.75 -6.83
N LEU A 6 4.81 3.62 -6.32
CA LEU A 6 4.02 2.46 -5.93
C LEU A 6 3.81 2.45 -4.42
N GLY A 7 2.59 2.71 -3.98
CA GLY A 7 2.18 2.54 -2.59
C GLY A 7 1.78 1.08 -2.31
N LEU A 8 2.31 0.50 -1.24
CA LEU A 8 1.99 -0.84 -0.75
C LEU A 8 1.52 -0.78 0.70
N SER A 9 0.40 -1.43 1.01
CA SER A 9 -0.13 -1.56 2.36
C SER A 9 -0.13 -3.03 2.84
N GLY A 10 -0.62 -3.28 4.06
CA GLY A 10 -0.81 -4.64 4.56
C GLY A 10 0.34 -5.23 5.38
N ALA A 11 1.43 -4.49 5.61
CA ALA A 11 2.52 -5.00 6.44
C ALA A 11 2.15 -5.19 7.94
N LEU A 12 1.00 -4.66 8.39
CA LEU A 12 0.38 -4.96 9.70
C LEU A 12 -0.63 -6.11 9.65
N GLY A 13 -0.59 -6.94 8.60
CA GLY A 13 -1.29 -8.23 8.53
C GLY A 13 -2.78 -8.18 8.19
N HIS A 14 -3.32 -7.02 7.83
CA HIS A 14 -4.71 -6.86 7.41
C HIS A 14 -4.82 -5.90 6.22
N ASP A 15 -5.82 -6.15 5.39
CA ASP A 15 -6.20 -5.33 4.22
C ASP A 15 -5.02 -4.92 3.31
N PRO A 16 -4.17 -5.87 2.86
CA PRO A 16 -3.13 -5.57 1.88
C PRO A 16 -3.74 -5.02 0.59
N SER A 17 -3.15 -3.94 0.10
CA SER A 17 -3.56 -3.23 -1.11
C SER A 17 -2.36 -2.55 -1.77
N ALA A 18 -2.54 -2.14 -3.02
CA ALA A 18 -1.56 -1.35 -3.76
C ALA A 18 -2.24 -0.16 -4.45
N ALA A 19 -1.50 0.93 -4.61
CA ALA A 19 -1.88 2.09 -5.39
C ALA A 19 -0.69 2.60 -6.19
N LEU A 20 -0.90 3.00 -7.44
CA LEU A 20 0.14 3.52 -8.32
C LEU A 20 -0.20 4.95 -8.72
N TYR A 21 0.78 5.83 -8.53
CA TYR A 21 0.74 7.22 -8.93
C TYR A 21 1.81 7.50 -9.99
N ILE A 22 1.47 8.33 -10.97
CA ILE A 22 2.41 8.88 -11.95
C ILE A 22 2.25 10.40 -11.93
N ASP A 23 3.31 11.13 -11.61
CA ASP A 23 3.31 12.59 -11.47
C ASP A 23 2.17 13.13 -10.59
N GLY A 24 1.92 12.45 -9.47
CA GLY A 24 0.88 12.83 -8.51
C GLY A 24 -0.55 12.47 -8.92
N HIS A 25 -0.75 11.86 -10.10
CA HIS A 25 -2.05 11.36 -10.54
C HIS A 25 -2.23 9.88 -10.20
N LEU A 26 -3.37 9.54 -9.59
CA LEU A 26 -3.73 8.15 -9.31
C LEU A 26 -4.04 7.43 -10.63
N VAL A 27 -3.30 6.38 -10.94
CA VAL A 27 -3.50 5.56 -12.14
C VAL A 27 -4.31 4.31 -11.84
N ALA A 28 -4.00 3.65 -10.72
CA ALA A 28 -4.68 2.44 -10.30
C ALA A 28 -4.60 2.27 -8.78
N ALA A 29 -5.63 1.69 -8.18
CA ALA A 29 -5.60 1.22 -6.81
C ALA A 29 -6.49 -0.02 -6.67
N ALA A 30 -6.03 -1.01 -5.91
CA ALA A 30 -6.79 -2.23 -5.67
C ALA A 30 -6.41 -2.90 -4.35
N GLU A 31 -7.38 -3.60 -3.76
CA GLU A 31 -7.20 -4.45 -2.58
C GLU A 31 -6.92 -5.90 -2.99
N GLU A 32 -6.00 -6.57 -2.27
CA GLU A 32 -5.59 -7.95 -2.56
C GLU A 32 -6.77 -8.92 -2.44
N GLU A 33 -7.70 -8.68 -1.51
CA GLU A 33 -8.87 -9.55 -1.30
C GLU A 33 -9.76 -9.69 -2.54
N ARG A 34 -9.73 -8.73 -3.46
CA ARG A 34 -10.48 -8.78 -4.72
C ARG A 34 -9.91 -9.84 -5.65
N PHE A 35 -8.60 -10.03 -5.64
CA PHE A 35 -7.89 -10.99 -6.49
C PHE A 35 -7.86 -12.38 -5.86
N ILE A 36 -7.47 -12.49 -4.59
CA ILE A 36 -7.30 -13.80 -3.94
C ILE A 36 -8.59 -14.36 -3.34
N ARG A 37 -9.68 -13.58 -3.39
CA ARG A 37 -11.02 -13.93 -2.89
C ARG A 37 -11.05 -14.32 -1.39
N ALA A 38 -10.08 -13.85 -0.63
CA ALA A 38 -9.96 -14.06 0.81
C ALA A 38 -10.20 -12.73 1.54
N LYS A 39 -11.32 -12.62 2.26
CA LYS A 39 -11.74 -11.41 2.96
C LYS A 39 -10.65 -10.94 3.94
N HIS A 40 -10.34 -9.63 3.91
CA HIS A 40 -9.27 -8.96 4.62
C HIS A 40 -7.85 -9.41 4.29
N ALA A 41 -7.69 -10.42 3.42
CA ALA A 41 -6.42 -10.99 2.99
C ALA A 41 -5.37 -11.04 4.13
N LYS A 42 -5.79 -11.53 5.31
CA LYS A 42 -4.99 -11.46 6.53
C LYS A 42 -3.66 -12.17 6.34
N ASN A 43 -2.58 -11.56 6.82
CA ASN A 43 -1.21 -12.06 6.69
C ASN A 43 -0.77 -12.34 5.24
N ARG A 44 -1.34 -11.63 4.26
CA ARG A 44 -0.92 -11.67 2.84
C ARG A 44 -0.21 -10.38 2.45
N MET A 45 0.59 -10.47 1.40
CA MET A 45 1.22 -9.33 0.74
C MET A 45 0.34 -8.87 -0.44
N PRO A 46 0.39 -7.59 -0.85
CA PRO A 46 -0.41 -7.05 -1.95
C PRO A 46 0.17 -7.40 -3.34
N LEU A 47 0.41 -8.69 -3.61
CA LEU A 47 1.09 -9.14 -4.83
C LEU A 47 0.23 -8.94 -6.07
N GLU A 48 -1.01 -9.46 -6.06
CA GLU A 48 -1.88 -9.35 -7.22
C GLU A 48 -2.40 -7.91 -7.41
N ALA A 49 -2.60 -7.17 -6.31
CA ALA A 49 -2.91 -5.75 -6.34
C ALA A 49 -1.80 -4.92 -6.98
N ALA A 50 -0.54 -5.12 -6.59
CA ALA A 50 0.60 -4.42 -7.19
C ALA A 50 0.75 -4.78 -8.67
N ARG A 51 0.64 -6.07 -9.00
CA ARG A 51 0.70 -6.55 -10.39
C ARG A 51 -0.42 -5.95 -11.24
N PHE A 52 -1.63 -5.84 -10.71
CA PHE A 52 -2.74 -5.16 -11.38
C PHE A 52 -2.41 -3.70 -11.67
N CYS A 53 -1.89 -2.96 -10.70
CA CYS A 53 -1.58 -1.54 -10.88
C CYS A 53 -0.51 -1.32 -11.97
N LEU A 54 0.56 -2.11 -11.97
CA LEU A 54 1.60 -2.03 -13.00
C LEU A 54 1.06 -2.36 -14.40
N ARG A 55 0.23 -3.42 -14.52
CA ARG A 55 -0.41 -3.76 -15.79
C ARG A 55 -1.36 -2.66 -16.28
N GLN A 56 -2.13 -2.04 -15.39
CA GLN A 56 -3.06 -0.96 -15.73
C GLN A 56 -2.33 0.27 -16.28
N ALA A 57 -1.12 0.54 -15.80
CA ALA A 57 -0.25 1.61 -16.29
C ALA A 57 0.60 1.21 -17.51
N GLY A 58 0.67 -0.07 -17.85
CA GLY A 58 1.51 -0.57 -18.95
C GLY A 58 3.02 -0.46 -18.70
N ILE A 59 3.44 -0.45 -17.42
CA ILE A 59 4.86 -0.30 -17.02
C ILE A 59 5.43 -1.58 -16.40
N ALA A 60 6.75 -1.71 -16.43
CA ALA A 60 7.46 -2.77 -15.75
C ALA A 60 7.77 -2.39 -14.29
N PRO A 61 8.00 -3.37 -13.39
CA PRO A 61 8.44 -3.08 -12.02
C PRO A 61 9.73 -2.24 -11.93
N GLY A 62 10.62 -2.35 -12.94
CA GLY A 62 11.86 -1.59 -13.00
C GLY A 62 11.69 -0.11 -13.32
N ASP A 63 10.50 0.32 -13.75
CA ASP A 63 10.17 1.72 -14.02
C ASP A 63 9.73 2.47 -12.75
N VAL A 64 9.51 1.77 -11.64
CA VAL A 64 9.06 2.37 -10.38
C VAL A 64 10.22 3.08 -9.68
N ASP A 65 10.11 4.39 -9.50
CA ASP A 65 11.13 5.19 -8.82
C ASP A 65 11.08 5.04 -7.29
N VAL A 66 9.87 4.95 -6.73
CA VAL A 66 9.65 4.95 -5.28
C VAL A 66 8.62 3.91 -4.88
N VAL A 67 8.93 3.12 -3.84
CA VAL A 67 7.97 2.27 -3.15
C VAL A 67 7.64 2.89 -1.79
N ALA A 68 6.39 3.29 -1.60
CA ALA A 68 5.90 3.88 -0.36
C ALA A 68 5.17 2.83 0.49
N VAL A 69 5.48 2.78 1.78
CA VAL A 69 4.79 1.93 2.77
C VAL A 69 4.27 2.79 3.93
N PRO A 70 3.08 2.52 4.48
CA PRO A 70 2.45 3.35 5.51
C PRO A 70 3.03 3.07 6.90
N PHE A 71 4.36 3.08 7.01
CA PHE A 71 5.09 2.90 8.25
C PHE A 71 6.01 4.09 8.45
N ALA A 72 5.76 4.81 9.54
CA ALA A 72 6.65 5.85 10.02
C ALA A 72 6.99 5.58 11.48
N PRO A 73 8.22 5.88 11.92
CA PRO A 73 8.55 5.86 13.33
C PRO A 73 7.66 6.86 14.08
N ILE A 74 6.95 6.38 15.12
CA ILE A 74 6.12 7.23 15.98
C ILE A 74 6.86 7.42 17.32
N PRO A 75 7.36 8.64 17.63
CA PRO A 75 8.04 8.91 18.90
C PRO A 75 7.14 8.66 20.11
N LEU A 76 7.72 8.23 21.24
CA LEU A 76 6.98 8.03 22.50
C LEU A 76 6.26 9.29 22.99
N ARG A 77 6.81 10.47 22.67
CA ARG A 77 6.25 11.77 23.06
C ARG A 77 5.14 12.26 22.12
N SER A 78 4.92 11.60 20.97
CA SER A 78 3.90 12.02 20.02
C SER A 78 2.50 11.64 20.52
N PRO A 79 1.52 12.55 20.49
CA PRO A 79 0.11 12.21 20.75
C PRO A 79 -0.40 11.05 19.87
N ALA A 80 0.13 10.90 18.64
CA ALA A 80 -0.21 9.80 17.74
C ALA A 80 0.16 8.41 18.31
N ARG A 81 1.18 8.34 19.17
CA ARG A 81 1.58 7.10 19.87
C ARG A 81 0.43 6.54 20.71
N TRP A 82 -0.29 7.41 21.39
CA TRP A 82 -1.37 7.07 22.30
C TRP A 82 -2.70 6.84 21.56
N HIS A 83 -2.77 7.15 20.27
CA HIS A 83 -3.99 6.94 19.48
C HIS A 83 -4.37 5.46 19.41
N PHE A 84 -3.39 4.57 19.21
CA PHE A 84 -3.62 3.12 19.25
C PHE A 84 -4.02 2.65 20.64
N ALA A 85 -3.34 3.10 21.70
CA ALA A 85 -3.70 2.74 23.07
C ALA A 85 -5.14 3.13 23.42
N ARG A 86 -5.60 4.33 23.03
CA ARG A 86 -6.98 4.79 23.29
C ARG A 86 -8.04 4.07 22.45
N ARG A 87 -7.68 3.54 21.27
CA ARG A 87 -8.65 2.90 20.36
C ARG A 87 -8.97 1.45 20.77
N TYR A 88 -8.03 0.78 21.44
CA TYR A 88 -8.09 -0.64 21.76
C TYR A 88 -8.14 -0.95 23.27
N TRP A 89 -8.23 0.08 24.11
CA TRP A 89 -8.40 -0.01 25.56
C TRP A 89 -9.66 0.75 25.96
#